data_AF-Q2IDI6-F1
#
_entry.id   AF-Q2IDI6-F1
#
_cell.length_a   1.000
_cell.length_b   1.000
_cell.length_c   1.000
_cell.angle_alpha   90.00
_cell.angle_beta   90.00
_cell.angle_gamma   90.00
#
_symmetry.space_group_name_H-M   'P 1'
#
loop_
_entity.id
_entity.type
_entity.pdbx_description
1 polymer ?
#
loop_
_entity_poly.entity_id
_entity_poly.type
_entity_poly.pdbx_seq_one_letter_code
_entity_poly.pdbx_strand_id
1 'polypeptide(L)'
;MAGAIASIQEKLQEHPELSVEHGEGFIRVLPRDAHGFAVGLHEPGGNIVVFFDGWHEEFEHAEEALDCFAMGLSDGARLKVVSRGGFDCSWTLETRQGAEWARYSTTGLLFFPFWQRKMTRYLQNHVIRGP
;
A
#
# COMPACT_ATOMS: atom_id res chain seq x y z
N MET A 1 -0.97 6.48 -24.60
CA MET A 1 -1.50 6.06 -23.29
C MET A 1 -0.77 6.88 -22.24
N ALA A 2 -1.49 7.47 -21.29
CA ALA A 2 -0.87 8.12 -20.15
C ALA A 2 -0.26 7.02 -19.24
N GLY A 3 0.85 7.29 -18.55
CA GLY A 3 1.45 6.34 -17.59
C GLY A 3 0.53 6.08 -16.39
N ALA A 4 0.83 5.07 -15.56
CA ALA A 4 -0.01 4.76 -14.39
C ALA A 4 -0.04 5.95 -13.41
N ILE A 5 1.08 6.65 -13.24
CA ILE A 5 1.16 7.85 -12.41
C ILE A 5 0.19 8.94 -12.87
N ALA A 6 0.12 9.21 -14.18
CA ALA A 6 -0.78 10.22 -14.72
C ALA A 6 -2.26 9.84 -14.50
N SER A 7 -2.58 8.55 -14.63
CA SER A 7 -3.94 8.04 -14.37
C SER A 7 -4.32 8.18 -12.89
N ILE A 8 -3.37 7.94 -11.97
CA ILE A 8 -3.58 8.17 -10.54
C ILE A 8 -3.79 9.67 -10.27
N GLN A 9 -2.95 10.54 -10.84
CA GLN A 9 -3.07 11.99 -10.65
C GLN A 9 -4.44 12.52 -11.07
N GLU A 10 -4.97 12.07 -12.20
CA GLU A 10 -6.31 12.44 -12.67
C GLU A 10 -7.38 12.01 -11.67
N LYS A 11 -7.38 10.74 -11.24
CA LYS A 11 -8.35 10.23 -10.26
C LYS A 11 -8.26 10.93 -8.89
N LEU A 12 -7.06 11.30 -8.45
CA LEU A 12 -6.87 11.99 -7.17
C LEU A 12 -7.44 13.42 -7.16
N GLN A 13 -7.72 14.02 -8.33
CA GLN A 13 -8.40 15.33 -8.38
C GLN A 13 -9.83 15.26 -7.82
N GLU A 14 -10.46 14.09 -7.84
CA GLU A 14 -11.78 13.85 -7.24
C GLU A 14 -11.72 13.77 -5.70
N HIS A 15 -10.53 13.69 -5.12
CA HIS A 15 -10.27 13.55 -3.69
C HIS A 15 -9.29 14.60 -3.15
N PRO A 16 -9.64 15.91 -3.20
CA PRO A 16 -8.75 17.00 -2.81
C PRO A 16 -8.38 16.99 -1.32
N GLU A 17 -9.10 16.22 -0.49
CA GLU A 17 -8.79 16.03 0.92
C GLU A 17 -7.60 15.11 1.18
N LEU A 18 -7.10 14.38 0.17
CA LEU A 18 -5.95 13.51 0.29
C LEU A 18 -4.65 14.30 0.26
N SER A 19 -3.73 13.95 1.16
CA SER A 19 -2.36 14.47 1.10
C SER A 19 -1.55 13.60 0.15
N VAL A 20 -1.05 14.22 -0.91
CA VAL A 20 -0.34 13.53 -2.01
C VAL A 20 1.05 14.11 -2.16
N GLU A 21 2.05 13.24 -2.18
CA GLU A 21 3.42 13.55 -2.56
C GLU A 21 3.69 12.95 -3.94
N HIS A 22 4.35 13.68 -4.81
CA HIS A 22 4.73 13.19 -6.13
C HIS A 22 6.03 13.83 -6.59
N GLY A 23 6.68 13.18 -7.55
CA GLY A 23 7.88 13.69 -8.20
C GLY A 23 8.14 12.95 -9.49
N GLU A 24 9.37 13.03 -9.99
CA GLU A 24 9.75 12.30 -11.20
C GLU A 24 9.68 10.79 -10.97
N GLY A 25 8.78 10.12 -11.70
CA GLY A 25 8.64 8.66 -11.66
C GLY A 25 8.01 8.09 -10.38
N PHE A 26 7.39 8.91 -9.52
CA PHE A 26 6.62 8.41 -8.38
C PHE A 26 5.40 9.25 -7.99
N ILE A 27 4.45 8.58 -7.34
CA ILE A 27 3.33 9.18 -6.62
C ILE A 27 3.04 8.41 -5.33
N ARG A 28 2.69 9.11 -4.26
CA ARG A 28 2.38 8.56 -2.94
C ARG A 28 1.24 9.33 -2.29
N VAL A 29 0.21 8.61 -1.87
CA VAL A 29 -0.87 9.11 -1.02
C VAL A 29 -0.51 8.81 0.43
N LEU A 30 -0.48 9.86 1.26
CA LEU A 30 -0.22 9.74 2.69
C LEU A 30 -1.49 9.31 3.43
N PRO A 31 -1.35 8.55 4.54
CA PRO A 31 -2.50 8.14 5.32
C PRO A 31 -3.18 9.36 5.96
N ARG A 32 -4.51 9.31 6.08
CA ARG A 32 -5.31 10.38 6.71
C ARG A 32 -5.07 10.49 8.22
N ASP A 33 -4.68 9.40 8.85
CA ASP A 33 -4.43 9.29 10.29
C ASP A 33 -3.46 8.14 10.62
N ALA A 34 -3.20 7.93 11.92
CA ALA A 34 -2.26 6.93 12.41
C ALA A 34 -2.73 5.46 12.25
N HIS A 35 -3.96 5.23 11.80
CA HIS A 35 -4.51 3.91 11.52
C HIS A 35 -4.43 3.54 10.04
N GLY A 36 -4.08 4.47 9.15
CA GLY A 36 -3.83 4.20 7.73
C GLY A 36 -2.37 3.78 7.45
N PHE A 37 -2.09 3.57 6.16
CA PHE A 37 -0.73 3.36 5.64
C PHE A 37 -0.56 4.13 4.33
N ALA A 38 0.68 4.51 4.00
CA ALA A 38 0.95 5.19 2.74
C ALA A 38 0.79 4.22 1.57
N VAL A 39 0.16 4.70 0.50
CA VAL A 39 0.00 3.96 -0.76
C VAL A 39 0.76 4.68 -1.84
N GLY A 40 1.64 4.00 -2.54
CA GLY A 40 2.39 4.64 -3.60
C GLY A 40 2.70 3.73 -4.78
N LEU A 41 3.13 4.37 -5.86
CA LEU A 41 3.50 3.74 -7.12
C LEU A 41 4.75 4.42 -7.65
N HIS A 42 5.74 3.62 -8.05
CA HIS A 42 6.96 4.05 -8.72
C HIS A 42 7.03 3.40 -10.11
N GLU A 43 7.50 4.15 -11.12
CA GLU A 43 7.71 3.66 -12.50
C GLU A 43 9.17 3.82 -12.97
N PRO A 44 10.18 3.24 -12.29
CA PRO A 44 11.56 3.38 -12.72
C PRO A 44 11.84 2.48 -13.93
N GLY A 45 12.16 3.08 -15.08
CA GLY A 45 12.77 2.35 -16.20
C GLY A 45 11.88 1.29 -16.86
N GLY A 46 10.55 1.37 -16.71
CA GLY A 46 9.59 0.49 -17.37
C GLY A 46 8.93 -0.56 -16.46
N ASN A 47 9.42 -0.74 -15.22
CA ASN A 47 8.78 -1.60 -14.24
C ASN A 47 7.87 -0.76 -13.33
N ILE A 48 6.71 -1.31 -12.97
CA ILE A 48 5.75 -0.62 -12.11
C ILE A 48 5.76 -1.29 -10.75
N VAL A 49 6.07 -0.55 -9.69
CA VAL A 49 6.09 -1.07 -8.32
C VAL A 49 5.06 -0.33 -7.49
N VAL A 50 4.11 -1.06 -6.93
CA VAL A 50 3.15 -0.54 -5.94
C VAL A 50 3.67 -0.88 -4.56
N PHE A 51 3.55 0.05 -3.61
CA PHE A 51 3.96 -0.17 -2.23
C PHE A 51 2.93 0.34 -1.22
N PHE A 52 2.82 -0.40 -0.12
CA PHE A 52 2.03 -0.07 1.07
C PHE A 52 2.95 -0.07 2.28
N ASP A 53 3.40 1.11 2.71
CA ASP A 53 4.53 1.27 3.62
C ASP A 53 5.72 0.36 3.24
N GLY A 54 5.98 -0.72 4.00
CA GLY A 54 7.06 -1.69 3.75
C GLY A 54 6.67 -2.91 2.91
N TRP A 55 5.40 -3.07 2.54
CA TRP A 55 4.95 -4.06 1.56
C TRP A 55 5.10 -3.51 0.14
N HIS A 56 5.45 -4.35 -0.83
CA HIS A 56 5.51 -3.97 -2.24
C HIS A 56 5.29 -5.16 -3.16
N GLU A 57 4.87 -4.86 -4.38
CA GLU A 57 4.71 -5.81 -5.48
C GLU A 57 5.05 -5.13 -6.81
N GLU A 58 5.66 -5.89 -7.71
CA GLU A 58 6.05 -5.46 -9.05
C GLU A 58 5.03 -5.97 -10.07
N PHE A 59 4.68 -5.13 -11.03
CA PHE A 59 3.67 -5.38 -12.05
C PHE A 59 4.24 -5.13 -13.44
N GLU A 60 3.91 -6.02 -14.37
CA GLU A 60 4.22 -5.87 -15.80
C GLU A 60 3.17 -5.00 -16.53
N HIS A 61 1.99 -4.85 -15.94
CA HIS A 61 0.83 -4.20 -16.55
C HIS A 61 0.31 -3.07 -15.67
N ALA A 62 0.14 -1.89 -16.29
CA ALA A 62 -0.33 -0.69 -15.60
C ALA A 62 -1.74 -0.87 -15.01
N GLU A 63 -2.62 -1.63 -15.66
CA GLU A 63 -3.98 -1.89 -15.17
C GLU A 63 -3.95 -2.62 -13.83
N GLU A 64 -3.17 -3.70 -13.72
CA GLU A 64 -3.03 -4.47 -12.48
C GLU A 64 -2.40 -3.64 -11.36
N ALA A 65 -1.41 -2.81 -11.69
CA ALA A 65 -0.80 -1.89 -10.73
C ALA A 65 -1.81 -0.83 -10.23
N LEU A 66 -2.64 -0.29 -11.11
CA LEU A 66 -3.69 0.66 -10.76
C LEU A 66 -4.76 0.02 -9.88
N ASP A 67 -5.16 -1.21 -10.17
CA ASP A 67 -6.09 -1.97 -9.34
C ASP A 67 -5.51 -2.24 -7.95
N CYS A 68 -4.23 -2.63 -7.87
CA CYS A 68 -3.53 -2.78 -6.59
C CYS A 68 -3.46 -1.46 -5.82
N PHE A 69 -3.10 -0.35 -6.49
CA PHE A 69 -3.05 0.97 -5.87
C PHE A 69 -4.41 1.39 -5.32
N ALA A 70 -5.49 1.21 -6.10
CA ALA A 70 -6.85 1.50 -5.65
C ALA A 70 -7.28 0.61 -4.47
N MET A 71 -6.93 -0.68 -4.52
CA MET A 71 -7.15 -1.63 -3.43
C MET A 71 -6.51 -1.15 -2.13
N GLY A 72 -5.27 -0.64 -2.17
CA GLY A 72 -4.56 -0.09 -1.01
C GLY A 72 -5.23 1.14 -0.39
N LEU A 73 -5.98 1.92 -1.17
CA LEU A 73 -6.76 3.07 -0.68
C LEU A 73 -8.15 2.67 -0.15
N SER A 74 -8.61 1.46 -0.46
CA SER A 74 -9.94 0.99 -0.11
C SER A 74 -10.01 0.40 1.31
N ASP A 75 -11.24 0.30 1.83
CA ASP A 75 -11.52 -0.49 3.04
C ASP A 75 -11.57 -2.01 2.79
N GLY A 76 -11.34 -2.46 1.56
CA GLY A 76 -11.22 -3.87 1.18
C GLY A 76 -9.84 -4.47 1.45
N ALA A 77 -8.86 -3.66 1.84
CA ALA A 77 -7.50 -4.09 2.16
C ALA A 77 -7.07 -3.61 3.54
N ARG A 78 -6.24 -4.40 4.21
CA ARG A 78 -5.53 -3.98 5.42
C ARG A 78 -4.10 -4.49 5.42
N LEU A 79 -3.23 -3.74 6.07
CA LEU A 79 -1.83 -4.09 6.25
C LEU A 79 -1.61 -4.58 7.67
N LYS A 80 -1.29 -5.87 7.81
CA LYS A 80 -0.84 -6.44 9.07
C LYS A 80 0.65 -6.21 9.22
N VAL A 81 1.01 -5.35 10.16
CA VAL A 81 2.39 -4.99 10.44
C VAL A 81 2.87 -5.72 11.69
N VAL A 82 3.96 -6.47 11.55
CA VAL A 82 4.67 -7.11 12.65
C VAL A 82 5.91 -6.29 12.98
N SER A 83 6.07 -5.95 14.25
CA SER A 83 7.25 -5.28 14.76
C SER A 83 7.93 -6.05 15.88
N ARG A 84 9.22 -5.79 16.06
CA ARG A 84 10.10 -6.38 17.07
C ARG A 84 10.86 -5.27 17.77
N GLY A 85 10.57 -5.08 19.07
CA GLY A 85 11.08 -3.96 19.89
C GLY A 85 11.00 -2.59 19.23
N GLY A 86 9.87 -2.31 18.58
CA GLY A 86 9.59 -1.02 17.93
C GLY A 86 10.03 -0.94 16.48
N PHE A 87 10.74 -1.95 15.96
CA PHE A 87 11.17 -2.00 14.56
C PHE A 87 10.21 -2.85 13.73
N ASP A 88 9.55 -2.24 12.73
CA ASP A 88 8.71 -2.97 11.78
C ASP A 88 9.55 -3.89 10.90
N CYS A 89 9.18 -5.16 10.84
CA CYS A 89 10.00 -6.17 10.17
C CYS A 89 9.23 -7.04 9.19
N SER A 90 7.90 -6.99 9.18
CA SER A 90 7.09 -7.72 8.21
C SER A 90 5.73 -7.05 8.01
N TRP A 91 5.33 -6.98 6.75
CA TRP A 91 4.07 -6.40 6.29
C TRP A 91 3.34 -7.45 5.46
N THR A 92 2.15 -7.82 5.91
CA THR A 92 1.28 -8.76 5.20
C THR A 92 0.07 -8.01 4.70
N LEU A 93 -0.10 -7.98 3.38
CA LEU A 93 -1.33 -7.50 2.77
C LEU A 93 -2.41 -8.56 2.98
N GLU A 94 -3.52 -8.14 3.59
CA GLU A 94 -4.72 -8.95 3.74
C GLU A 94 -5.85 -8.26 2.97
N THR A 95 -6.57 -9.02 2.16
CA THR A 95 -7.74 -8.54 1.40
C THR A 95 -9.01 -9.17 1.96
N ARG A 96 -10.11 -8.44 1.84
CA ARG A 96 -11.41 -8.88 2.33
C ARG A 96 -12.04 -9.86 1.35
N GLN A 97 -12.43 -11.04 1.85
CA GLN A 97 -13.17 -12.06 1.11
C GLN A 97 -14.45 -12.37 1.89
N GLY A 98 -15.52 -11.63 1.57
CA GLY A 98 -16.77 -11.66 2.33
C GLY A 98 -16.59 -11.16 3.77
N ALA A 99 -16.81 -12.05 4.74
CA ALA A 99 -16.64 -11.73 6.17
C ALA A 99 -15.21 -11.93 6.68
N GLU A 100 -14.33 -12.54 5.88
CA GLU A 100 -13.00 -12.95 6.31
C GLU A 100 -11.90 -12.10 5.68
N TRP A 101 -10.76 -12.04 6.38
CA TRP A 101 -9.53 -11.46 5.86
C TRP A 101 -8.61 -12.57 5.40
N ALA A 102 -8.30 -12.59 4.11
CA ALA A 102 -7.39 -13.54 3.52
C ALA A 102 -6.03 -12.89 3.28
N ARG A 103 -4.95 -13.62 3.59
CA ARG A 103 -3.60 -13.19 3.25
C ARG A 103 -3.45 -13.20 1.73
N TYR A 104 -3.05 -12.06 1.18
CA TYR A 104 -2.61 -11.95 -0.20
C TYR A 104 -1.13 -12.32 -0.31
N SER A 105 -0.24 -11.51 0.28
CA SER A 105 1.21 -11.78 0.28
C SER A 105 1.91 -11.10 1.47
N THR A 106 3.22 -11.36 1.64
CA THR A 106 4.01 -10.79 2.74
C THR A 106 5.38 -10.36 2.26
N THR A 107 5.76 -9.14 2.61
CA THR A 107 7.14 -8.65 2.55
C THR A 107 7.73 -8.69 3.94
N GLY A 108 8.96 -9.18 4.07
CA GLY A 108 9.65 -9.30 5.35
C GLY A 108 11.12 -8.97 5.22
N LEU A 109 11.66 -8.28 6.22
CA LEU A 109 13.09 -8.06 6.31
C LEU A 109 13.79 -9.34 6.76
N LEU A 110 14.98 -9.59 6.23
CA LEU A 110 15.81 -10.73 6.63
C LEU A 110 16.63 -10.42 7.91
N PHE A 111 17.01 -9.16 8.08
CA PHE A 111 17.81 -8.70 9.22
C PHE A 111 16.98 -7.78 10.11
N PHE A 112 16.52 -8.32 11.24
CA PHE A 112 15.73 -7.59 12.23
C PHE A 112 16.00 -8.16 13.63
N PRO A 113 15.66 -7.45 14.71
CA PRO A 113 15.90 -7.92 16.08
C PRO A 113 14.92 -9.03 16.48
N PHE A 114 15.08 -10.24 15.92
CA PHE A 114 14.13 -11.35 16.06
C PHE A 114 13.92 -11.79 17.51
N TRP A 115 14.92 -11.57 18.38
CA TRP A 115 14.89 -11.87 19.81
C TRP A 115 14.00 -10.91 20.63
N GLN A 116 13.63 -9.76 20.08
CA GLN A 116 12.75 -8.83 20.78
C GLN A 116 11.28 -9.27 20.70
N ARG A 117 10.48 -8.74 21.63
CA ARG A 117 9.05 -9.04 21.73
C ARG A 117 8.32 -8.72 20.42
N LYS A 118 7.50 -9.67 19.96
CA LYS A 118 6.59 -9.48 18.81
C LYS A 118 5.46 -8.53 19.20
N MET A 119 5.18 -7.57 18.35
CA MET A 119 3.92 -6.82 18.36
C MET A 119 3.29 -6.92 16.97
N THR A 120 1.97 -6.83 16.92
CA THR A 120 1.21 -6.85 15.68
C THR A 120 0.17 -5.76 15.74
N ARG A 121 0.09 -4.97 14.67
CA ARG A 121 -0.96 -3.97 14.47
C ARG A 121 -1.53 -4.11 13.06
N TYR A 122 -2.72 -3.58 12.88
CA TYR A 122 -3.41 -3.54 11.60
C TYR A 122 -3.59 -2.09 11.20
N LEU A 123 -3.21 -1.77 9.97
CA LEU A 123 -3.43 -0.48 9.34
C LEU A 123 -4.44 -0.67 8.21
N GLN A 124 -5.33 0.29 8.00
CA GLN A 124 -6.40 0.21 7.02
C GLN A 124 -6.75 1.61 6.53
N ASN A 125 -6.85 1.77 5.21
CA ASN A 125 -7.36 2.98 4.59
C ASN A 125 -8.87 2.87 4.38
N HIS A 126 -9.55 4.00 4.31
CA HIS A 126 -11.02 4.08 4.14
C HIS A 126 -11.40 5.16 3.12
N VAL A 127 -10.56 5.36 2.10
CA VAL A 127 -10.77 6.39 1.08
C VAL A 127 -11.84 5.93 0.09
N ILE A 128 -11.68 4.70 -0.41
CA ILE A 128 -12.61 4.07 -1.34
C ILE A 128 -13.41 3.02 -0.57
N ARG A 129 -14.73 2.99 -0.76
CA ARG A 129 -15.53 1.87 -0.26
C ARG A 129 -15.37 0.69 -1.20
N GLY A 130 -14.80 -0.40 -0.70
CA GLY A 130 -14.74 -1.67 -1.38
C GLY A 130 -16.13 -2.31 -1.50
N PRO A 131 -16.27 -3.30 -2.39
CA PRO A 131 -17.46 -4.14 -2.46
C PRO A 131 -17.64 -5.01 -1.20
#